data_AF-C3ZJN1-F1
#
_entry.id   AF-C3ZJN1-F1
#
_cell.length_a   1.000
_cell.length_b   1.000
_cell.length_c   1.000
_cell.angle_alpha   90.00
_cell.angle_beta   90.00
_cell.angle_gamma   90.00
#
_symmetry.space_group_name_H-M   'P 1'
#
loop_
_entity.id
_entity.type
_entity.pdbx_description
1 polymer ?
#
loop_
_entity_poly.entity_id
_entity_poly.type
_entity_poly.pdbx_seq_one_letter_code
_entity_poly.pdbx_strand_id
1 'polypeptide(L)'
;MKLLVVVVFCCMVGASFGAAIASVECPNGDHIVSCFVNPCTYTQCRDGYECVANYCGGCNAVCVPAQPLISDNGCPPGVQEVNCFADPCLAMLCAPGYVCRSNYCGGCNGECVLQDGLTI
;
A
#
# COMPACT_ATOMS: atom_id res chain seq x y z
N MET A 1 34.47 39.42 -34.03
CA MET A 1 35.21 38.34 -34.71
C MET A 1 34.49 37.04 -34.40
N LYS A 2 34.06 36.33 -35.43
CA LYS A 2 33.34 35.06 -35.35
C LYS A 2 34.33 33.95 -34.97
N LEU A 3 34.01 33.12 -33.97
CA LEU A 3 34.47 31.74 -33.98
C LEU A 3 33.27 30.84 -33.71
N LEU A 4 32.93 30.12 -34.77
CA LEU A 4 31.82 29.20 -34.92
C LEU A 4 32.41 27.81 -34.59
N VAL A 5 32.04 27.23 -33.45
CA VAL A 5 32.35 25.82 -33.16
C VAL A 5 31.01 25.08 -33.16
N VAL A 6 30.75 24.40 -34.27
CA VAL A 6 29.56 23.58 -34.49
C VAL A 6 29.86 22.15 -34.05
N VAL A 7 29.12 21.74 -33.01
CA VAL A 7 28.48 20.44 -32.80
C VAL A 7 29.36 19.18 -32.75
N VAL A 8 29.50 18.64 -31.54
CA VAL A 8 29.37 17.19 -31.33
C VAL A 8 28.24 16.96 -30.34
N PHE A 9 27.12 16.52 -30.89
CA PHE A 9 25.99 15.94 -30.20
C PHE A 9 26.46 14.62 -29.56
N CYS A 10 26.49 14.54 -28.23
CA CYS A 10 26.55 13.26 -27.55
C CYS A 10 25.57 13.30 -26.38
N CYS A 11 24.50 12.51 -26.50
CA CYS A 11 23.41 12.35 -25.57
C CYS A 11 23.88 11.96 -24.17
N MET A 12 24.17 12.94 -23.32
CA MET A 12 24.09 12.73 -21.88
C MET A 12 22.82 13.42 -21.40
N VAL A 13 21.72 12.66 -21.53
CA VAL A 13 20.50 12.89 -20.78
C VAL A 13 20.92 12.83 -19.32
N GLY A 14 21.22 14.00 -18.74
CA GLY A 14 21.45 14.16 -17.31
C GLY A 14 20.12 13.97 -16.61
N ALA A 15 19.63 12.73 -16.58
CA ALA A 15 18.62 12.31 -15.64
C ALA A 15 19.24 12.50 -14.26
N SER A 16 18.97 13.64 -13.62
CA SER A 16 19.00 13.71 -12.18
C SER A 16 17.97 12.69 -11.71
N PHE A 17 18.43 11.48 -11.45
CA PHE A 17 17.73 10.49 -10.65
C PHE A 17 17.61 11.11 -9.25
N GLY A 18 16.61 11.98 -9.09
CA GLY A 18 16.04 12.26 -7.79
C GLY A 18 15.50 10.92 -7.32
N ALA A 19 16.30 10.21 -6.53
CA ALA A 19 15.80 9.13 -5.72
C ALA A 19 14.65 9.75 -4.91
N ALA A 20 13.42 9.36 -5.23
CA ALA A 20 12.31 9.55 -4.32
C ALA A 20 12.61 8.65 -3.11
N ILE A 21 13.48 9.13 -2.23
CA ILE A 21 13.56 8.64 -0.87
C ILE A 21 12.22 9.07 -0.30
N ALA A 22 11.29 8.13 -0.15
CA ALA A 22 10.08 8.38 0.60
C ALA A 22 10.54 8.94 1.95
N SER A 23 10.32 10.24 2.18
CA SER A 23 10.53 10.82 3.49
C SER A 23 9.58 10.05 4.39
N VAL A 24 10.14 9.22 5.29
CA VAL A 24 9.36 8.61 6.36
C VAL A 24 8.99 9.77 7.28
N GLU A 25 7.90 10.45 6.96
CA GLU A 25 7.37 11.53 7.77
C GLU A 25 6.62 10.92 8.93
N CYS A 26 7.04 11.25 10.13
CA CYS A 26 6.35 10.80 11.31
C CYS A 26 4.99 11.50 11.44
N PRO A 27 3.94 10.77 11.85
CA PRO A 27 2.67 11.39 12.14
C PRO A 27 2.86 12.45 13.24
N ASN A 28 2.14 13.57 13.15
CA ASN A 28 2.18 14.70 14.09
C ASN A 28 3.45 15.58 14.07
N GLY A 29 4.34 15.40 13.09
CA GLY A 29 5.54 16.22 12.98
C GLY A 29 6.66 15.82 13.96
N ASP A 30 6.59 14.61 14.51
CA ASP A 30 7.68 14.03 15.27
C ASP A 30 8.94 13.82 14.40
N HIS A 31 10.09 13.63 15.05
CA HIS A 31 11.33 13.30 14.36
C HIS A 31 11.64 11.81 14.48
N ILE A 32 12.35 11.29 13.48
CA ILE A 32 12.88 9.93 13.52
C ILE A 32 14.04 9.88 14.52
N VAL A 33 13.99 8.92 15.43
CA VAL A 33 15.04 8.62 16.40
C VAL A 33 15.86 7.43 15.92
N SER A 34 17.19 7.59 15.85
CA SER A 34 18.11 6.49 15.53
C SER A 34 18.44 5.70 16.80
N CYS A 35 17.92 4.48 16.87
CA CYS A 35 18.08 3.60 18.03
C CYS A 35 19.31 2.68 17.88
N PHE A 36 19.98 2.40 19.00
CA PHE A 36 21.11 1.47 19.01
C PHE A 36 20.67 0.01 18.78
N VAL A 37 19.46 -0.33 19.24
CA VAL A 37 18.87 -1.66 19.08
C VAL A 37 17.51 -1.52 18.43
N ASN A 38 17.16 -2.47 17.56
CA ASN A 38 15.81 -2.58 17.04
C ASN A 38 14.85 -2.90 18.20
N PRO A 39 13.80 -2.10 18.44
CA PRO A 39 12.89 -2.33 19.57
C PRO A 39 12.19 -3.70 19.49
N CYS A 40 12.03 -4.27 18.29
CA CYS A 40 11.49 -5.62 18.10
C CYS A 40 12.45 -6.76 18.44
N THR A 41 13.73 -6.51 18.72
CA THR A 41 14.70 -7.56 19.10
C THR A 41 14.30 -8.27 20.40
N TYR A 42 13.66 -7.56 21.33
CA TYR A 42 13.27 -8.08 22.64
C TYR A 42 11.77 -8.05 22.90
N THR A 43 10.97 -7.69 21.89
CA THR A 43 9.51 -7.67 21.99
C THR A 43 8.92 -8.92 21.36
N GLN A 44 8.27 -9.75 22.17
CA GLN A 44 7.42 -10.82 21.69
C GLN A 44 5.97 -10.35 21.67
N CYS A 45 5.37 -10.41 20.49
CA CYS A 45 3.94 -10.22 20.31
C CYS A 45 3.19 -11.55 20.56
N ARG A 46 1.90 -11.47 20.88
CA ARG A 46 1.02 -12.64 20.99
C ARG A 46 0.88 -13.34 19.63
N ASP A 47 0.56 -14.64 19.64
CA ASP A 47 0.17 -15.38 18.43
C ASP A 47 -0.82 -14.58 17.56
N GLY A 48 -0.54 -14.53 16.25
CA GLY A 48 -1.32 -13.75 15.28
C GLY A 48 -0.87 -12.30 15.12
N TYR A 49 0.15 -11.84 15.85
CA TYR A 49 0.72 -10.49 15.72
C TYR A 49 2.22 -10.53 15.37
N GLU A 50 2.65 -9.60 14.54
CA GLU A 50 4.05 -9.33 14.18
C GLU A 50 4.51 -8.01 14.80
N CYS A 51 5.81 -7.92 15.11
CA CYS A 51 6.39 -6.70 15.66
C CYS A 51 6.91 -5.80 14.54
N VAL A 52 6.46 -4.54 14.56
CA VAL A 52 6.94 -3.47 13.68
C VAL A 52 7.65 -2.42 14.52
N ALA A 53 8.87 -2.07 14.13
CA ALA A 53 9.63 -1.02 14.78
C ALA A 53 9.12 0.36 14.37
N ASN A 54 8.79 1.19 15.36
CA ASN A 54 8.40 2.58 15.19
C ASN A 54 9.49 3.48 15.78
N TYR A 55 10.12 4.27 14.92
CA TYR A 55 11.21 5.19 15.26
C TYR A 55 10.74 6.64 15.43
N CYS A 56 9.44 6.90 15.31
CA CYS A 56 8.88 8.24 15.47
C CYS A 56 8.75 8.61 16.94
N GLY A 57 9.41 9.70 17.34
CA GLY A 57 9.40 10.20 18.72
C GLY A 57 10.10 9.28 19.74
N GLY A 58 10.70 8.17 19.30
CA GLY A 58 11.37 7.21 20.18
C GLY A 58 11.58 5.84 19.55
N CYS A 59 12.10 4.89 20.34
CA CYS A 59 12.37 3.50 19.95
C CYS A 59 11.24 2.58 20.40
N ASN A 60 10.16 2.51 19.64
CA ASN A 60 8.93 1.84 20.05
C ASN A 60 8.72 0.52 19.28
N ALA A 61 8.31 -0.54 19.97
CA ALA A 61 7.85 -1.77 19.35
C ALA A 61 6.33 -1.76 19.29
N VAL A 62 5.76 -1.95 18.09
CA VAL A 62 4.30 -1.99 17.89
C VAL A 62 3.92 -3.38 17.39
N CYS A 63 3.06 -4.08 18.12
CA CYS A 63 2.49 -5.35 17.68
C CYS A 63 1.29 -5.10 16.76
N VAL A 64 1.42 -5.46 15.50
CA VAL A 64 0.34 -5.39 14.49
C VAL A 64 -0.08 -6.81 14.10
N PRO A 65 -1.31 -7.04 13.63
CA PRO A 65 -1.70 -8.36 13.13
C PRO A 65 -0.77 -8.86 12.01
N ALA A 66 -0.26 -10.09 12.12
CA ALA A 66 0.68 -10.69 11.15
C ALA A 66 0.03 -11.00 9.79
N GLN A 67 -1.29 -11.01 9.76
CA GLN A 67 -2.10 -11.03 8.55
C GLN A 67 -3.17 -9.95 8.74
N PRO A 68 -3.67 -9.30 7.68
CA PRO A 68 -4.95 -8.61 7.80
C PRO A 68 -5.90 -9.64 8.41
N LEU A 69 -6.53 -9.31 9.54
CA LEU A 69 -7.49 -10.19 10.20
C LEU A 69 -8.70 -10.27 9.27
N ILE A 70 -8.56 -11.04 8.19
CA ILE A 70 -9.65 -11.48 7.36
C ILE A 70 -10.53 -12.23 8.36
N SER A 71 -11.63 -11.59 8.73
CA SER A 71 -12.68 -12.18 9.56
C SER A 71 -13.10 -13.50 8.92
N ASP A 72 -13.72 -14.41 9.69
CA ASP A 72 -14.23 -15.70 9.16
C ASP A 72 -15.07 -15.54 7.87
N ASN A 73 -15.61 -14.33 7.65
CA ASN A 73 -16.40 -13.91 6.49
C ASN A 73 -15.58 -13.34 5.31
N GLY A 74 -14.25 -13.45 5.29
CA GLY A 74 -13.43 -12.94 4.17
C GLY A 74 -13.20 -11.42 4.16
N CYS A 75 -13.74 -10.68 5.13
CA CYS A 75 -13.68 -9.21 5.19
C CYS A 75 -12.59 -8.66 6.13
N PRO A 76 -12.07 -7.43 5.89
CA PRO A 76 -11.10 -6.79 6.78
C PRO A 76 -11.59 -6.65 8.24
N PRO A 77 -10.67 -6.53 9.22
CA PRO A 77 -11.07 -6.38 10.61
C PRO A 77 -11.95 -5.14 10.83
N GLY A 78 -13.05 -5.31 11.57
CA GLY A 78 -14.02 -4.25 11.82
C GLY A 78 -15.00 -4.00 10.66
N VAL A 79 -14.91 -4.75 9.57
CA VAL A 79 -15.83 -4.68 8.43
C VAL A 79 -16.69 -5.94 8.39
N GLN A 80 -18.01 -5.76 8.51
CA GLN A 80 -18.96 -6.88 8.45
C GLN A 80 -19.35 -7.18 7.00
N GLU A 81 -19.42 -8.47 6.65
CA GLU A 81 -20.07 -8.90 5.41
C GLU A 81 -21.58 -8.67 5.50
N VAL A 82 -22.18 -8.12 4.45
CA VAL A 82 -23.63 -7.89 4.38
C VAL A 82 -24.28 -8.81 3.36
N ASN A 83 -25.49 -9.29 3.68
CA ASN A 83 -26.28 -10.08 2.76
C ASN A 83 -27.18 -9.16 1.92
N CYS A 84 -26.80 -8.95 0.67
CA CYS A 84 -27.48 -8.04 -0.25
C CYS A 84 -28.72 -8.67 -0.87
N PHE A 85 -29.75 -7.85 -1.11
CA PHE A 85 -30.94 -8.31 -1.83
C PHE A 85 -30.66 -8.66 -3.30
N ALA A 86 -29.68 -8.00 -3.91
CA ALA A 86 -29.25 -8.22 -5.29
C ALA A 86 -27.72 -8.19 -5.37
N ASP A 87 -27.18 -8.92 -6.35
CA ASP A 87 -25.76 -8.87 -6.68
C ASP A 87 -25.41 -7.43 -7.16
N PRO A 88 -24.43 -6.74 -6.53
CA PRO A 88 -24.03 -5.41 -6.94
C PRO A 88 -23.51 -5.34 -8.39
N CYS A 89 -23.04 -6.46 -8.94
CA CYS A 89 -22.61 -6.53 -10.34
C CYS A 89 -23.78 -6.67 -11.34
N LEU A 90 -25.02 -6.85 -10.88
CA LEU A 90 -26.17 -7.06 -11.78
C LEU A 90 -26.54 -5.81 -12.58
N ALA A 91 -26.28 -4.61 -12.05
CA ALA A 91 -26.54 -3.33 -12.70
C ALA A 91 -25.27 -2.53 -13.02
N MET A 92 -24.08 -3.08 -12.72
CA MET A 92 -22.82 -2.38 -12.91
C MET A 92 -22.21 -2.72 -14.26
N LEU A 93 -21.92 -1.68 -15.05
CA LEU A 93 -21.22 -1.80 -16.33
C LEU A 93 -19.79 -1.31 -16.18
N CYS A 94 -18.83 -2.20 -16.47
CA CYS A 94 -17.41 -1.89 -16.48
C CYS A 94 -16.93 -1.49 -17.88
N ALA A 95 -15.82 -0.74 -17.94
CA ALA A 95 -15.17 -0.42 -19.20
C ALA A 95 -14.65 -1.69 -19.91
N PRO A 96 -14.45 -1.67 -21.24
CA PRO A 96 -13.83 -2.79 -21.95
C PRO A 96 -12.49 -3.20 -21.32
N GLY A 97 -12.29 -4.51 -21.12
CA GLY A 97 -11.11 -5.07 -20.43
C GLY A 97 -11.26 -5.22 -18.92
N TYR A 98 -12.41 -4.85 -18.35
CA TYR A 98 -12.72 -5.00 -16.93
C TYR A 98 -13.96 -5.88 -16.71
N VAL A 99 -13.94 -6.66 -15.64
CA VAL A 99 -15.06 -7.47 -15.15
C VAL A 99 -15.48 -6.95 -13.79
N CYS A 100 -16.79 -6.93 -13.52
CA CYS A 100 -17.29 -6.60 -12.20
C CYS A 100 -17.05 -7.77 -11.23
N ARG A 101 -16.44 -7.47 -10.08
CA ARG A 101 -16.29 -8.36 -8.94
C ARG A 101 -17.13 -7.84 -7.79
N SER A 102 -18.04 -8.66 -7.29
CA SER A 102 -18.89 -8.31 -6.14
C SER A 102 -18.06 -8.25 -4.86
N ASN A 103 -18.30 -7.24 -4.03
CA ASN A 103 -17.69 -7.02 -2.73
C ASN A 103 -18.80 -6.76 -1.70
N TYR A 104 -18.95 -7.72 -0.78
CA TYR A 104 -19.98 -7.70 0.28
C TYR A 104 -19.46 -7.16 1.62
N CYS A 105 -18.19 -6.73 1.68
CA CYS A 105 -17.59 -6.22 2.90
C CYS A 105 -17.98 -4.77 3.13
N GLY A 106 -18.73 -4.51 4.22
CA GLY A 106 -19.16 -3.17 4.63
C GLY A 106 -20.30 -2.60 3.79
N GLY A 107 -20.83 -3.35 2.82
CA GLY A 107 -21.88 -2.91 1.91
C GLY A 107 -22.02 -3.79 0.68
N CYS A 108 -22.99 -3.45 -0.19
CA CYS A 108 -23.24 -4.09 -1.47
C CYS A 108 -22.49 -3.36 -2.57
N ASN A 109 -21.20 -3.66 -2.74
CA ASN A 109 -20.32 -2.91 -3.63
C ASN A 109 -19.92 -3.76 -4.85
N GLY A 110 -19.84 -3.13 -6.03
CA GLY A 110 -19.27 -3.75 -7.22
C GLY A 110 -17.96 -3.05 -7.58
N GLU A 111 -16.93 -3.82 -7.91
CA GLU A 111 -15.61 -3.30 -8.28
C GLU A 111 -15.22 -3.78 -9.68
N CYS A 112 -14.86 -2.85 -10.58
CA CYS A 112 -14.34 -3.21 -11.89
C CYS A 112 -12.86 -3.59 -11.78
N VAL A 113 -12.55 -4.87 -11.97
CA VAL A 113 -11.19 -5.41 -11.94
C VAL A 113 -10.74 -5.81 -13.34
N LEU A 114 -9.44 -5.73 -13.64
CA LEU A 114 -8.90 -6.16 -14.93
C LEU A 114 -9.19 -7.63 -15.17
N GLN A 115 -9.71 -7.96 -16.35
CA GLN A 115 -10.12 -9.32 -16.69
C GLN A 115 -8.94 -10.30 -16.75
N ASP A 116 -7.72 -9.81 -17.03
CA ASP A 116 -6.50 -10.61 -17.10
C ASP A 116 -5.98 -11.08 -15.72
N GLY A 117 -6.61 -10.64 -14.62
CA GLY A 117 -6.35 -11.11 -13.26
C GLY A 117 -7.22 -12.29 -12.82
N LEU A 118 -8.11 -12.77 -13.69
CA LEU A 118 -9.07 -13.85 -13.41
C LEU A 118 -8.70 -15.11 -14.22
N THR A 119 -7.45 -15.58 -14.11
CA THR A 119 -7.12 -16.94 -14.55
C THR A 119 -7.77 -17.94 -13.60
N ILE A 120 -8.68 -18.73 -14.21
CA ILE A 120 -9.48 -19.84 -13.67
C ILE A 120 -8.61 -20.85 -12.91
#